data_AF-A0A2V6RI02-F1
#
_entry.id   AF-A0A2V6RI02-F1
#
_cell.length_a   1.000
_cell.length_b   1.000
_cell.length_c   1.000
_cell.angle_alpha   90.00
_cell.angle_beta   90.00
_cell.angle_gamma   90.00
#
_symmetry.space_group_name_H-M   'P 1'
#
loop_
_entity.id
_entity.type
_entity.pdbx_description
1 polymer ?
#
loop_
_entity_poly.entity_id
_entity_poly.type
_entity_poly.pdbx_seq_one_letter_code
_entity_poly.pdbx_strand_id
1 'polypeptide(L)' 'AVSAAVRRRVQALRAWRAAAAERLALDPGVLLPGRLIERLAEAAPADLAALAAVEGLRRWRVQEFGPVLLAALAESPAA' A
#
# COMPACT_ATOMS: atom_id res chain seq x y z
N ALA A 1 -1.46 9.20 19.37
CA ALA A 1 -0.20 8.75 18.74
C ALA A 1 -0.51 7.65 17.74
N VAL A 2 0.09 7.66 16.54
CA VAL A 2 -0.10 6.58 15.54
C VAL A 2 0.38 5.25 16.13
N SER A 3 -0.29 4.13 15.84
CA SER A 3 0.10 2.82 16.38
C SER A 3 1.38 2.28 15.72
N ALA A 4 2.10 1.39 16.41
CA ALA A 4 3.28 0.74 15.84
C ALA A 4 2.94 -0.07 14.58
N ALA A 5 1.76 -0.72 14.56
CA ALA A 5 1.29 -1.49 13.40
C ALA A 5 1.07 -0.60 12.17
N VAL A 6 0.47 0.58 12.33
CA VAL A 6 0.27 1.53 11.23
C VAL A 6 1.62 2.02 10.69
N ARG A 7 2.56 2.38 11.57
CA ARG A 7 3.92 2.78 11.14
C ARG A 7 4.60 1.69 10.31
N ARG A 8 4.49 0.43 10.73
CA ARG A 8 5.07 -0.71 10.02
C ARG A 8 4.49 -0.88 8.61
N ARG A 9 3.17 -0.81 8.46
CA ARG A 9 2.52 -0.87 7.14
C ARG A 9 2.89 0.30 6.24
N VAL A 10 3.03 1.50 6.79
CA VAL A 10 3.53 2.67 6.03
C VAL A 10 4.92 2.38 5.46
N GLN A 11 5.82 1.80 6.26
CA GLN A 11 7.17 1.48 5.78
C GLN A 11 7.15 0.38 4.72
N ALA A 12 6.37 -0.70 4.92
CA ALA A 12 6.23 -1.77 3.95
C ALA A 12 5.71 -1.27 2.59
N LEU A 13 4.67 -0.44 2.60
CA LEU A 13 4.12 0.18 1.38
C LEU A 13 5.11 1.14 0.70
N ARG A 14 5.90 1.91 1.47
CA ARG A 14 6.95 2.78 0.92
C ARG A 14 8.06 1.98 0.25
N ALA A 15 8.50 0.90 0.90
CA ALA A 15 9.53 0.01 0.37
C ALA A 15 9.07 -0.65 -0.94
N TRP A 16 7.86 -1.22 -0.95
CA TRP A 16 7.26 -1.77 -2.16
C TRP A 16 7.19 -0.72 -3.28
N ARG A 17 6.70 0.49 -2.97
CA ARG A 17 6.55 1.56 -3.96
C ARG A 17 7.90 1.97 -4.57
N ALA A 18 8.95 2.07 -3.76
CA ALA A 18 10.29 2.40 -4.24
C ALA A 18 10.80 1.34 -5.21
N ALA A 19 10.73 0.05 -4.83
CA ALA A 19 11.14 -1.05 -5.69
C ALA A 19 10.30 -1.15 -6.98
N ALA A 20 8.99 -0.89 -6.89
CA ALA A 20 8.11 -0.90 -8.05
C ALA A 20 8.38 0.28 -9.00
N ALA A 21 8.68 1.47 -8.46
CA ALA A 21 9.00 2.66 -9.24
C ALA A 21 10.25 2.45 -10.09
N GLU A 22 11.30 1.88 -9.50
CA GLU A 22 12.53 1.53 -10.21
C GLU A 22 12.28 0.49 -11.29
N ARG A 23 11.62 -0.63 -10.95
CA ARG A 23 11.36 -1.74 -11.87
C ARG A 23 10.49 -1.34 -13.07
N LEU A 24 9.55 -0.43 -12.87
CA LEU A 24 8.59 0.00 -13.89
C LEU A 24 9.00 1.30 -14.58
N ALA A 25 10.09 1.95 -14.15
CA ALA A 25 10.51 3.28 -14.59
C ALA A 25 9.37 4.33 -14.49
N LEU A 26 8.61 4.29 -13.39
CA LEU A 26 7.47 5.17 -13.13
C LEU A 26 7.68 6.05 -11.90
N ASP A 27 7.04 7.22 -11.91
CA ASP A 27 7.00 8.09 -10.73
C ASP A 27 6.30 7.39 -9.54
N PRO A 28 6.87 7.42 -8.32
CA PRO A 28 6.26 6.81 -7.14
C PRO A 28 4.84 7.34 -6.85
N GLY A 29 4.57 8.62 -7.08
CA GLY A 29 3.25 9.22 -6.90
C GLY A 29 2.22 8.70 -7.89
N VAL A 30 2.64 8.31 -9.10
CA VAL A 30 1.81 7.61 -10.08
C VAL A 30 1.49 6.19 -9.62
N LEU A 31 2.47 5.48 -9.05
CA LEU A 31 2.24 4.11 -8.55
C LEU A 31 1.38 4.07 -7.30
N LEU A 32 1.69 4.86 -6.28
CA LEU A 32 0.91 4.96 -5.06
C LEU A 32 1.17 6.30 -4.35
N PRO A 33 0.23 7.26 -4.45
CA PRO A 33 0.31 8.53 -3.75
C PRO A 33 0.53 8.38 -2.24
N GLY A 34 1.30 9.28 -1.62
CA GLY A 34 1.60 9.23 -0.18
C GLY A 34 0.36 9.18 0.71
N ARG A 35 -0.67 9.98 0.40
CA ARG A 35 -1.97 9.94 1.10
C ARG A 35 -2.66 8.57 1.05
N LEU A 36 -2.46 7.80 -0.02
CA LEU A 36 -3.01 6.44 -0.13
C LEU A 36 -2.18 5.45 0.66
N ILE A 37 -0.87 5.66 0.82
CA ILE A 37 -0.05 4.85 1.75
C ILE A 37 -0.58 4.97 3.17
N GLU A 38 -0.82 6.20 3.64
CA GLU A 38 -1.32 6.46 4.99
C GLU A 38 -2.70 5.84 5.19
N ARG A 39 -3.64 6.10 4.26
CA ARG A 39 -4.99 5.52 4.29
C ARG A 39 -4.99 4.00 4.28
N LEU A 40 -4.18 3.36 3.44
CA LEU A 40 -4.09 1.90 3.37
C LEU A 40 -3.49 1.29 4.64
N ALA A 41 -2.47 1.94 5.21
CA ALA A 41 -1.84 1.48 6.45
C ALA A 41 -2.80 1.56 7.65
N GLU A 42 -3.65 2.59 7.68
CA GLU A 42 -4.70 2.75 8.70
C GLU A 42 -5.86 1.78 8.49
N ALA A 43 -6.40 1.70 7.27
CA ALA A 43 -7.53 0.83 6.95
C ALA A 43 -7.19 -0.66 7.01
N ALA A 44 -5.93 -1.02 6.74
CA ALA A 44 -5.41 -2.39 6.77
C ALA A 44 -6.32 -3.43 6.08
N PRO A 45 -6.69 -3.21 4.80
CA PRO A 45 -7.55 -4.15 4.09
C PRO A 45 -6.91 -5.54 4.03
N ALA A 46 -7.71 -6.57 4.28
CA ALA A 46 -7.26 -7.97 4.31
C ALA A 46 -7.55 -8.72 3.00
N ASP A 47 -8.32 -8.12 2.09
CA ASP A 47 -8.69 -8.72 0.80
C ASP A 47 -8.90 -7.66 -0.29
N LEU A 48 -9.10 -8.12 -1.53
CA LEU A 48 -9.27 -7.23 -2.70
C LEU A 48 -10.55 -6.41 -2.64
N ALA A 49 -11.60 -6.89 -1.99
CA ALA A 49 -12.87 -6.17 -1.88
C ALA A 49 -12.74 -5.00 -0.90
N ALA A 50 -12.14 -5.24 0.27
CA ALA A 50 -11.80 -4.21 1.24
C ALA A 50 -10.79 -3.21 0.66
N LEU A 51 -9.81 -3.68 -0.10
CA LEU A 51 -8.86 -2.80 -0.80
C LEU A 51 -9.58 -1.90 -1.82
N ALA A 52 -10.50 -2.45 -2.62
CA ALA A 52 -11.27 -1.69 -3.60
C ALA A 52 -12.24 -0.66 -2.98
N ALA A 53 -12.65 -0.87 -1.72
CA ALA A 53 -13.49 0.06 -0.98
C ALA A 53 -12.72 1.29 -0.45
N VAL A 54 -11.38 1.31 -0.54
CA VAL A 54 -10.56 2.42 -0.05
C VAL A 54 -10.76 3.65 -0.93
N GLU A 55 -11.31 4.71 -0.34
CA GLU A 55 -11.58 5.96 -1.04
C GLU A 55 -10.30 6.54 -1.68
N GLY A 56 -10.41 6.87 -2.97
CA GLY A 56 -9.33 7.40 -3.79
C GLY A 56 -8.45 6.34 -4.45
N LEU A 57 -8.59 5.06 -4.09
CA LEU A 57 -7.91 3.96 -4.76
C LEU A 57 -8.64 3.58 -6.05
N ARG A 58 -8.05 3.95 -7.20
CA ARG A 58 -8.66 3.67 -8.50
C ARG A 58 -8.65 2.17 -8.82
N ARG A 59 -9.71 1.70 -9.50
CA ARG A 59 -9.92 0.29 -9.90
C ARG A 59 -8.70 -0.36 -10.55
N TRP A 60 -8.07 0.32 -11.51
CA TRP A 60 -6.89 -0.22 -12.20
C TRP A 60 -5.76 -0.56 -11.23
N ARG A 61 -5.58 0.23 -10.16
CA ARG A 61 -4.53 -0.01 -9.17
C ARG A 61 -4.79 -1.27 -8.34
N VAL A 62 -6.05 -1.56 -8.06
CA VAL A 62 -6.45 -2.80 -7.40
C VAL A 62 -6.21 -4.00 -8.33
N GLN A 63 -6.51 -3.85 -9.62
CA GLN A 63 -6.29 -4.91 -10.61
C GLN A 63 -4.81 -5.21 -10.82
N GLU A 64 -3.98 -4.18 -10.96
CA GLU A 64 -2.55 -4.33 -11.24
C GLU A 64 -1.73 -4.67 -10.00
N PHE A 65 -2.01 -4.01 -8.87
CA PHE A 65 -1.16 -4.07 -7.67
C PHE A 65 -1.86 -4.62 -6.43
N GLY A 66 -3.14 -5.00 -6.51
CA GLY A 66 -3.91 -5.43 -5.35
C GLY A 66 -3.26 -6.55 -4.54
N PRO A 67 -2.87 -7.67 -5.17
CA PRO A 67 -2.22 -8.78 -4.46
C PRO A 67 -0.93 -8.36 -3.73
N VAL A 68 -0.07 -7.57 -4.37
CA VAL A 68 1.20 -7.14 -3.78
C VAL A 68 1.02 -6.07 -2.69
N LEU A 69 0.00 -5.21 -2.81
CA LEU A 69 -0.36 -4.25 -1.77
C LEU A 69 -0.90 -4.96 -0.53
N LEU A 70 -1.74 -5.99 -0.70
CA LEU A 70 -2.23 -6.81 0.41
C LEU A 70 -1.10 -7.56 1.11
N ALA A 71 -0.15 -8.12 0.35
CA ALA A 71 1.03 -8.74 0.92
C ALA A 71 1.85 -7.75 1.77
N ALA A 72 2.14 -6.56 1.24
CA ALA A 72 2.84 -5.51 1.98
C ALA A 72 2.08 -5.03 3.24
N LEU A 73 0.76 -5.10 3.25
CA LEU A 73 -0.08 -4.75 4.40
C LEU A 73 -0.16 -5.85 5.47
N ALA A 74 -0.05 -7.10 5.04
CA ALA A 74 -0.01 -8.29 5.89
C ALA A 74 1.37 -8.49 6.53
N GLU A 75 2.44 -8.04 5.85
CA GLU A 75 3.78 -7.99 6.42
C GLU A 75 3.81 -7.01 7.60
N SER A 76 3.75 -7.58 8.81
CA SER A 76 4.40 -6.95 9.95
C SER A 76 5.89 -7.27 9.82
N PRO A 77 6.80 -6.31 9.60
CA PRO A 77 8.21 -6.57 9.91
C PRO A 77 8.22 -7.01 11.37
N ALA A 78 8.53 -8.28 11.55
CA ALA A 78 8.69 -8.89 12.86
C ALA A 78 9.88 -8.21 13.52
N ALA A 79 9.64 -7.78 14.77
CA ALA A 79 10.60 -7.36 15.79
C ALA A 79 11.80 -6.52 15.32
#